data_AF-A0A6B9GEK1-F1
#
_entry.id   AF-A0A6B9GEK1-F1
#
_cell.length_a   1.000
_cell.length_b   1.000
_cell.length_c   1.000
_cell.angle_alpha   90.00
_cell.angle_beta   90.00
_cell.angle_gamma   90.00
#
_symmetry.space_group_name_H-M   'P 1'
#
loop_
_entity.id
_entity.type
_entity.pdbx_description
1 polymer ?
#
loop_
_entity_poly.entity_id
_entity_poly.type
_entity_poly.pdbx_seq_one_letter_code
_entity_poly.pdbx_strand_id
1 'polypeptide(L)'
;MQGLVVIVICIAVTILSYRKVANRCRNKGRGKFRTFFTAATVSFFIFVVTMGVGVANFFPKDPNSDVVDVPKVPMIKWTDAKDMSLVHTLIAQDMKENPALTQEILKEISTYAEGSLDRGMAESNYIDYGVSNSKYMTAIEASDCRQQYKTQLAPYKAWRDAQDWRPFSEFPREMVKQEAYRRDQVTSEYLTRAAEVGNVLNKCTFALIRSIPHLSRPDAKPIFLPPYESEGLKCVRNNGGNFNACY
;
A
#
# COMPACT_ATOMS: atom_id res chain seq x y z
N MET A 1 29.34 -25.24 6.04
CA MET A 1 29.81 -26.52 5.46
C MET A 1 28.79 -27.65 5.55
N GLN A 2 28.05 -27.80 6.66
CA GLN A 2 27.06 -28.87 6.86
C GLN A 2 25.92 -28.89 5.81
N GLY A 3 25.39 -27.72 5.41
CA GLY A 3 24.35 -27.65 4.37
C GLY A 3 24.79 -28.20 3.01
N LEU A 4 26.05 -27.99 2.63
CA LEU A 4 26.61 -28.52 1.39
C LEU A 4 26.71 -30.05 1.43
N VAL A 5 27.06 -30.62 2.60
CA VAL A 5 27.10 -32.07 2.82
C VAL A 5 25.70 -32.70 2.65
N VAL A 6 24.65 -32.07 3.20
CA VAL A 6 23.27 -32.56 3.07
C VAL A 6 22.81 -32.55 1.60
N ILE A 7 23.14 -31.49 0.86
CA ILE A 7 22.82 -31.39 -0.58
C ILE A 7 23.52 -32.51 -1.36
N VAL A 8 24.81 -32.76 -1.10
CA VAL A 8 25.56 -33.83 -1.78
C VAL A 8 24.96 -35.21 -1.49
N ILE A 9 24.56 -35.48 -0.24
CA ILE A 9 23.91 -36.74 0.14
C ILE A 9 22.54 -36.88 -0.56
N CYS A 10 21.72 -35.83 -0.59
CA CYS A 10 20.41 -35.86 -1.26
C CYS A 10 20.55 -36.12 -2.76
N ILE A 11 21.54 -35.51 -3.42
CA ILE A 11 21.84 -35.75 -4.84
C ILE A 11 22.27 -37.21 -5.07
N ALA A 12 23.16 -37.75 -4.23
CA ALA A 12 23.62 -39.13 -4.34
C ALA A 12 22.46 -40.15 -4.20
N VAL A 13 21.60 -39.96 -3.20
CA VAL A 13 20.41 -40.81 -2.99
C VAL A 13 19.44 -40.71 -4.16
N THR A 14 19.26 -39.53 -4.73
CA THR A 14 18.39 -39.29 -5.89
C THR A 14 18.91 -40.03 -7.14
N ILE A 15 20.21 -39.98 -7.40
CA ILE A 15 20.84 -40.67 -8.54
C ILE A 15 20.71 -42.19 -8.39
N LEU A 16 20.94 -42.73 -7.19
CA LEU A 16 20.82 -44.16 -6.91
C LEU A 16 19.37 -44.64 -7.08
N SER A 17 18.41 -43.88 -6.53
CA SER A 17 16.98 -44.14 -6.66
C SER A 17 16.54 -44.12 -8.12
N TYR A 18 16.99 -43.12 -8.88
CA TYR A 18 16.72 -43.01 -10.31
C TYR A 18 17.23 -44.24 -11.08
N ARG A 19 18.49 -44.63 -10.87
CA ARG A 19 19.08 -45.81 -11.54
C ARG A 19 18.30 -47.09 -11.21
N LYS A 20 17.93 -47.29 -9.95
CA LYS A 20 17.18 -48.47 -9.49
C LYS A 20 15.78 -48.54 -10.12
N VAL A 21 15.06 -47.42 -10.16
CA VAL A 21 13.71 -47.35 -10.75
C VAL A 21 13.76 -47.47 -12.28
N ALA A 22 14.73 -46.82 -12.93
CA ALA A 22 14.92 -46.91 -14.37
C ALA A 22 15.24 -48.35 -14.80
N ASN A 23 16.13 -49.05 -14.10
CA ASN A 23 16.46 -50.45 -14.39
C ASN A 23 15.26 -51.38 -14.16
N ARG A 24 14.49 -51.19 -13.08
CA ARG A 24 13.27 -51.96 -12.82
C ARG A 24 12.19 -51.72 -13.88
N CYS A 25 12.06 -50.50 -14.40
CA CYS A 25 11.11 -50.19 -15.46
C CYS A 25 11.55 -50.77 -16.83
N ARG A 26 12.85 -50.75 -17.13
CA ARG A 26 13.43 -51.39 -18.34
C ARG A 26 13.26 -52.90 -18.32
N ASN A 27 13.53 -53.56 -17.19
CA ASN A 27 13.37 -55.01 -17.03
C ASN A 27 11.90 -55.47 -17.16
N LYS A 28 10.93 -54.57 -16.96
CA LYS A 28 9.50 -54.83 -17.16
C LYS A 28 9.01 -54.47 -18.57
N GLY A 29 9.92 -54.22 -19.52
CA GLY A 29 9.57 -53.92 -20.92
C GLY A 29 8.86 -52.58 -21.13
N ARG A 30 8.87 -51.66 -20.15
CA ARG A 30 8.23 -50.34 -20.31
C ARG A 30 9.04 -49.49 -21.28
N GLY A 31 8.36 -48.94 -22.29
CA GLY A 31 8.97 -48.11 -23.33
C GLY A 31 9.87 -46.99 -22.77
N LYS A 32 10.90 -46.61 -23.55
CA LYS A 32 11.99 -45.70 -23.12
C LYS A 32 11.48 -44.41 -22.47
N PHE A 33 10.46 -43.78 -23.06
CA PHE A 33 9.84 -42.56 -22.55
C PHE A 33 9.12 -42.74 -21.21
N ARG A 34 8.31 -43.80 -21.08
CA ARG A 34 7.54 -44.06 -19.86
C ARG A 34 8.45 -44.41 -18.68
N THR A 35 9.55 -45.12 -18.97
CA THR A 35 10.62 -45.41 -18.00
C THR A 35 11.29 -44.12 -17.51
N PHE A 36 11.61 -43.19 -18.41
CA PHE A 36 12.24 -41.91 -18.06
C PHE A 36 11.35 -41.08 -17.12
N PHE A 37 10.09 -40.83 -17.51
CA PHE A 37 9.16 -40.05 -16.69
C PHE A 37 8.92 -40.70 -15.32
N THR A 38 8.64 -42.01 -15.29
CA THR A 38 8.37 -42.71 -14.02
C THR A 38 9.57 -42.64 -13.07
N ALA A 39 10.79 -42.83 -13.59
CA ALA A 39 12.00 -42.77 -12.77
C ALA A 39 12.30 -41.34 -12.31
N ALA A 40 12.11 -40.33 -13.16
CA ALA A 40 12.31 -38.93 -12.81
C ALA A 40 11.34 -38.47 -11.72
N THR A 41 10.04 -38.75 -11.86
CA THR A 41 9.02 -38.36 -10.89
C THR A 41 9.27 -38.99 -9.52
N VAL A 42 9.55 -40.30 -9.47
CA VAL A 42 9.83 -40.99 -8.20
C VAL A 42 11.09 -40.45 -7.53
N SER A 43 12.13 -40.14 -8.30
CA SER A 43 13.38 -39.62 -7.76
C SER A 43 13.23 -38.19 -7.22
N PHE A 44 12.40 -37.36 -7.88
CA PHE A 44 12.08 -36.03 -7.41
C PHE A 44 11.35 -36.05 -6.06
N PHE A 45 10.36 -36.93 -5.88
CA PHE A 45 9.68 -37.07 -4.59
C PHE A 45 10.62 -37.54 -3.48
N ILE A 46 11.51 -38.49 -3.79
CA ILE A 46 12.52 -38.94 -2.83
C ILE A 46 13.43 -37.77 -2.43
N PHE A 47 13.90 -36.97 -3.40
CA PHE A 47 14.73 -35.79 -3.14
C PHE A 47 14.06 -34.81 -2.19
N VAL A 48 12.79 -34.44 -2.44
CA VAL A 48 12.03 -33.50 -1.60
C VAL A 48 11.89 -34.03 -0.16
N VAL A 49 11.55 -35.32 0.00
CA VAL A 49 11.40 -35.93 1.32
C VAL A 49 12.74 -35.99 2.06
N THR A 50 13.81 -36.42 1.38
CA THR A 50 15.16 -36.47 1.97
C THR A 50 15.68 -35.09 2.36
N MET A 51 15.37 -34.07 1.56
CA MET A 51 15.76 -32.69 1.82
C MET A 51 14.96 -32.12 2.99
N GLY A 52 13.66 -32.39 3.07
CA GLY A 52 12.83 -31.97 4.21
C GLY A 52 13.33 -32.55 5.54
N VAL A 53 13.62 -33.85 5.58
CA VAL A 53 14.18 -34.51 6.77
C VAL A 53 15.61 -34.04 7.06
N GLY A 54 16.44 -33.89 6.02
CA GLY A 54 17.82 -33.44 6.14
C GLY A 54 17.94 -32.02 6.70
N VAL A 55 17.11 -31.09 6.23
CA VAL A 55 17.08 -29.72 6.76
C VAL A 55 16.60 -29.71 8.21
N ALA A 56 15.54 -30.44 8.54
CA ALA A 56 15.00 -30.48 9.90
C ALA A 56 15.97 -31.05 10.95
N ASN A 57 16.81 -32.03 10.57
CA ASN A 57 17.73 -32.69 11.50
C ASN A 57 19.13 -32.04 11.55
N PHE A 58 19.61 -31.44 10.46
CA PHE A 58 20.94 -30.80 10.41
C PHE A 58 20.90 -29.29 10.71
N PHE A 59 19.73 -28.67 10.58
CA PHE A 59 19.46 -27.32 11.08
C PHE A 59 18.32 -27.41 12.11
N PRO A 60 18.57 -28.01 13.29
CA PRO A 60 17.64 -27.87 14.40
C PRO A 60 17.45 -26.37 14.63
N LYS A 61 16.19 -25.92 14.73
CA LYS A 61 15.89 -24.53 15.08
C LYS A 61 16.61 -24.23 16.39
N ASP A 62 17.50 -23.26 16.39
CA ASP A 62 18.12 -22.78 17.64
C ASP A 62 17.00 -22.29 18.56
N PRO A 63 16.83 -22.86 19.76
CA PRO A 63 15.86 -22.36 20.75
C PRO A 63 16.22 -20.95 21.26
N ASN A 64 17.42 -20.47 20.93
CA ASN A 64 17.95 -19.12 21.20
C ASN A 64 18.21 -18.31 19.92
N SER A 65 17.64 -18.70 18.76
CA SER A 65 17.38 -17.66 17.77
C SER A 65 16.39 -16.72 18.44
N ASP A 66 16.75 -15.45 18.62
CA ASP A 66 15.87 -14.39 19.11
C ASP A 66 14.71 -14.21 18.12
N VAL A 67 13.83 -15.20 18.06
CA VAL A 67 12.42 -15.00 17.85
C VAL A 67 12.00 -14.27 19.11
N VAL A 68 12.19 -12.94 19.10
CA VAL A 68 11.29 -12.04 19.81
C VAL A 68 9.93 -12.67 19.59
N ASP A 69 9.31 -13.12 20.67
CA ASP A 69 8.00 -13.74 20.65
C ASP A 69 7.03 -12.64 20.22
N VAL A 70 7.02 -12.32 18.92
CA VAL A 70 6.21 -11.28 18.30
C VAL A 70 4.80 -11.85 18.46
N PRO A 71 3.98 -11.31 19.38
CA PRO A 71 2.68 -11.90 19.67
C PRO A 71 1.90 -11.91 18.36
N LYS A 72 1.34 -13.09 18.01
CA LYS A 72 0.68 -13.39 16.72
C LYS A 72 0.07 -12.14 16.10
N VAL A 73 0.84 -11.47 15.24
CA VAL A 73 0.34 -10.32 14.49
C VAL A 73 -0.74 -10.87 13.56
N PRO A 74 -1.96 -10.32 13.56
CA PRO A 74 -2.98 -10.76 12.63
C PRO A 74 -2.43 -10.68 11.20
N MET A 75 -2.64 -11.71 10.38
CA MET A 75 -2.26 -11.66 8.96
C MET A 75 -3.15 -10.63 8.27
N ILE A 76 -2.67 -9.39 8.21
CA ILE A 76 -3.31 -8.31 7.48
C ILE A 76 -2.88 -8.44 6.02
N LYS A 77 -3.86 -8.61 5.13
CA LYS A 77 -3.65 -8.43 3.70
C LYS A 77 -3.64 -6.93 3.40
N TRP A 78 -2.45 -6.36 3.29
CA TRP A 78 -2.26 -4.95 3.01
C TRP A 78 -2.71 -4.61 1.60
N THR A 79 -3.14 -3.37 1.38
CA THR A 79 -3.52 -2.90 0.05
C THR A 79 -2.31 -2.89 -0.89
N ASP A 80 -2.46 -3.46 -2.10
CA ASP A 80 -1.37 -3.70 -3.08
C ASP A 80 -0.57 -2.46 -3.50
N ALA A 81 -1.09 -1.25 -3.24
CA ALA A 81 -0.43 0.01 -3.55
C ALA A 81 0.75 0.35 -2.62
N LYS A 82 1.05 -0.48 -1.62
CA LYS A 82 2.00 -0.17 -0.55
C LYS A 82 3.29 -0.99 -0.66
N ASP A 83 4.42 -0.34 -0.40
CA ASP A 83 5.71 -1.02 -0.31
C ASP A 83 5.72 -1.95 0.93
N MET A 84 5.55 -3.25 0.67
CA MET A 84 5.50 -4.27 1.71
C MET A 84 6.82 -4.38 2.49
N SER A 85 7.96 -4.04 1.89
CA SER A 85 9.25 -4.01 2.58
C SER A 85 9.25 -2.97 3.70
N LEU A 86 8.75 -1.77 3.40
CA LEU A 86 8.58 -0.70 4.37
C LEU A 86 7.63 -1.11 5.49
N VAL A 87 6.46 -1.67 5.14
CA VAL A 87 5.47 -2.11 6.12
C VAL A 87 6.04 -3.14 7.09
N HIS A 88 6.74 -4.16 6.60
CA HIS A 88 7.36 -5.17 7.46
C HIS A 88 8.45 -4.58 8.36
N THR A 89 9.24 -3.63 7.84
CA THR A 89 10.27 -2.92 8.61
C THR A 89 9.65 -2.11 9.74
N LEU A 90 8.59 -1.34 9.44
CA LEU A 90 7.86 -0.55 10.44
C LEU A 90 7.27 -1.44 11.53
N ILE A 91 6.58 -2.53 11.17
CA ILE A 91 6.01 -3.46 12.17
C ILE A 91 7.11 -4.03 13.07
N ALA A 92 8.25 -4.46 12.50
CA ALA A 92 9.34 -5.02 13.28
C ALA A 92 9.97 -4.00 14.25
N GLN A 93 10.06 -2.73 13.85
CA GLN A 93 10.51 -1.64 14.70
C GLN A 93 9.48 -1.32 15.79
N ASP A 94 8.23 -1.13 15.40
CA ASP A 94 7.13 -0.75 16.30
C ASP A 94 6.89 -1.81 17.37
N MET A 95 7.01 -3.10 17.03
CA MET A 95 6.90 -4.21 18.01
C MET A 95 8.04 -4.23 19.04
N LYS A 96 9.20 -3.63 18.73
CA LYS A 96 10.29 -3.44 19.70
C LYS A 96 10.08 -2.18 20.55
N GLU A 97 9.52 -1.13 19.96
CA GLU A 97 9.30 0.15 20.62
C GLU A 97 8.11 0.12 21.58
N ASN A 98 6.94 -0.33 21.11
CA ASN A 98 5.70 -0.38 21.88
C ASN A 98 4.78 -1.52 21.42
N PRO A 99 5.07 -2.78 21.81
CA PRO A 99 4.34 -3.95 21.32
C PRO A 99 2.83 -3.92 21.62
N ALA A 100 2.43 -3.30 22.73
CA ALA A 100 1.02 -3.20 23.12
C ALA A 100 0.24 -2.29 22.16
N LEU A 101 0.76 -1.09 21.89
CA LEU A 101 0.12 -0.15 20.96
C LEU A 101 0.15 -0.68 19.53
N THR A 102 1.26 -1.28 19.10
CA THR A 102 1.37 -1.87 17.76
C THR A 102 0.33 -2.97 17.55
N GLN A 103 0.18 -3.90 18.50
CA GLN A 103 -0.84 -4.95 18.41
C GLN A 103 -2.26 -4.38 18.41
N GLU A 104 -2.52 -3.35 19.22
CA GLU A 104 -3.81 -2.67 19.25
C GLU A 104 -4.16 -2.12 17.86
N ILE A 105 -3.25 -1.39 17.22
CA ILE A 105 -3.46 -0.77 15.89
C ILE A 105 -3.61 -1.85 14.81
N LEU A 106 -2.73 -2.86 14.79
CA LEU A 106 -2.79 -3.93 13.79
C LEU A 106 -4.07 -4.77 13.93
N LYS A 107 -4.51 -5.02 15.17
CA LYS A 107 -5.81 -5.67 15.42
C LYS A 107 -6.95 -4.81 14.89
N GLU A 108 -6.95 -3.51 15.14
CA GLU A 108 -7.95 -2.59 14.59
C GLU A 108 -7.97 -2.64 13.05
N ILE A 109 -6.82 -2.55 12.38
CA ILE A 109 -6.77 -2.63 10.92
C ILE A 109 -7.41 -3.91 10.40
N SER A 110 -7.17 -5.03 11.11
CA SER A 110 -7.72 -6.33 10.73
C SER A 110 -9.24 -6.47 10.90
N THR A 111 -9.89 -5.61 11.70
CA THR A 111 -11.36 -5.64 11.85
C THR A 111 -12.09 -4.96 10.69
N TYR A 112 -11.43 -4.10 9.93
CA TYR A 112 -12.03 -3.45 8.77
C TYR A 112 -12.07 -4.39 7.55
N ALA A 113 -13.17 -4.32 6.80
CA ALA A 113 -13.36 -5.11 5.59
C ALA A 113 -12.26 -4.83 4.55
N GLU A 114 -11.80 -5.89 3.86
CA GLU A 114 -10.83 -5.77 2.77
C GLU A 114 -11.35 -4.82 1.68
N GLY A 115 -10.48 -3.90 1.21
CA GLY A 115 -10.83 -2.92 0.18
C GLY A 115 -11.75 -1.78 0.63
N SER A 116 -12.15 -1.73 1.91
CA SER A 116 -12.94 -0.61 2.43
C SER A 116 -12.11 0.67 2.56
N LEU A 117 -12.78 1.83 2.45
CA LEU A 117 -12.17 3.13 2.69
C LEU A 117 -11.58 3.22 4.11
N ASP A 118 -12.30 2.71 5.11
CA ASP A 118 -11.85 2.71 6.50
C ASP A 118 -10.56 1.92 6.69
N ARG A 119 -10.45 0.75 6.03
CA ARG A 119 -9.20 -0.02 6.02
C ARG A 119 -8.07 0.75 5.35
N GLY A 120 -8.32 1.35 4.19
CA GLY A 120 -7.32 2.15 3.48
C GLY A 120 -6.80 3.32 4.34
N MET A 121 -7.71 4.04 4.99
CA MET A 121 -7.36 5.11 5.94
C MET A 121 -6.57 4.58 7.13
N ALA A 122 -6.99 3.45 7.72
CA ALA A 122 -6.31 2.88 8.88
C ALA A 122 -4.90 2.39 8.56
N GLU A 123 -4.72 1.73 7.43
CA GLU A 123 -3.40 1.31 6.98
C GLU A 123 -2.49 2.53 6.72
N SER A 124 -3.02 3.62 6.14
CA SER A 124 -2.20 4.82 5.87
C SER A 124 -1.88 5.59 7.15
N ASN A 125 -2.84 5.76 8.06
CA ASN A 125 -2.63 6.37 9.36
C ASN A 125 -1.58 5.62 10.20
N TYR A 126 -1.55 4.29 10.12
CA TYR A 126 -0.51 3.49 10.77
C TYR A 126 0.87 3.69 10.12
N ILE A 127 0.95 3.67 8.78
CA ILE A 127 2.23 3.79 8.07
C ILE A 127 2.78 5.21 8.21
N ASP A 128 1.99 6.22 7.87
CA ASP A 128 2.44 7.60 7.74
C ASP A 128 2.59 8.27 9.11
N TYR A 129 1.74 7.92 10.08
CA TYR A 129 1.63 8.62 11.36
C TYR A 129 1.78 7.73 12.60
N GLY A 130 1.79 6.40 12.46
CA GLY A 130 1.95 5.50 13.59
C GLY A 130 0.78 5.51 14.56
N VAL A 131 -0.43 5.84 14.10
CA VAL A 131 -1.63 5.99 14.96
C VAL A 131 -2.74 5.02 14.60
N SER A 132 -3.59 4.76 15.59
CA SER A 132 -4.88 4.10 15.42
C SER A 132 -5.84 5.01 14.63
N ASN A 133 -6.57 4.43 13.67
CA ASN A 133 -7.55 5.18 12.88
C ASN A 133 -8.70 5.68 13.75
N SER A 134 -9.24 4.80 14.59
CA SER A 134 -10.33 5.14 15.51
C SER A 134 -9.95 6.27 16.45
N LYS A 135 -8.80 6.17 17.15
CA LYS A 135 -8.32 7.22 18.06
C LYS A 135 -8.06 8.54 17.32
N TYR A 136 -7.49 8.48 16.13
CA TYR A 136 -7.21 9.68 15.35
C TYR A 136 -8.49 10.36 14.87
N MET A 137 -9.46 9.59 14.37
CA MET A 137 -10.75 10.13 13.95
C MET A 137 -11.53 10.73 15.13
N THR A 138 -11.54 10.08 16.30
CA THR A 138 -12.13 10.65 17.52
C THR A 138 -11.47 11.95 17.92
N ALA A 139 -10.13 12.05 17.87
CA ALA A 139 -9.43 13.30 18.17
C ALA A 139 -9.80 14.42 17.18
N ILE A 140 -9.95 14.09 15.89
CA ILE A 140 -10.40 15.04 14.87
C ILE A 140 -11.84 15.51 15.16
N GLU A 141 -12.73 14.60 15.51
CA GLU A 141 -14.14 14.89 15.83
C GLU A 141 -14.31 15.74 17.09
N ALA A 142 -13.42 15.55 18.07
CA ALA A 142 -13.36 16.36 19.29
C ALA A 142 -12.70 17.73 19.09
N SER A 143 -12.19 18.02 17.89
CA SER A 143 -11.49 19.27 17.55
C SER A 143 -12.31 20.19 16.65
N ASP A 144 -11.91 21.45 16.58
CA ASP A 144 -12.50 22.42 15.64
C ASP A 144 -11.95 22.31 14.21
N CYS A 145 -11.02 21.40 13.91
CA CYS A 145 -10.34 21.34 12.62
C CYS A 145 -11.32 21.27 11.44
N ARG A 146 -12.36 20.43 11.54
CA ARG A 146 -13.39 20.30 10.48
C ARG A 146 -14.27 21.54 10.36
N GLN A 147 -14.58 22.19 11.49
CA GLN A 147 -15.42 23.38 11.50
C GLN A 147 -14.68 24.58 10.91
N GLN A 148 -13.39 24.72 11.21
CA GLN A 148 -12.51 25.72 10.60
C GLN A 148 -12.41 25.52 9.09
N TYR A 149 -12.20 24.28 8.64
CA TYR A 149 -12.20 23.94 7.21
C TYR A 149 -13.51 24.36 6.52
N LYS A 150 -14.66 23.96 7.07
CA LYS A 150 -15.98 24.31 6.51
C LYS A 150 -16.18 25.82 6.45
N THR A 151 -15.83 26.54 7.52
CA THR A 151 -15.99 27.99 7.63
C THR A 151 -15.12 28.73 6.63
N GLN A 152 -13.86 28.31 6.46
CA GLN A 152 -12.93 28.94 5.51
C GLN A 152 -13.25 28.60 4.05
N LEU A 153 -13.78 27.40 3.77
CA LEU A 153 -14.14 27.00 2.40
C LEU A 153 -15.46 27.63 1.93
N ALA A 154 -16.40 27.88 2.86
CA ALA A 154 -17.73 28.41 2.56
C ALA A 154 -17.75 29.64 1.62
N PRO A 155 -16.97 30.71 1.83
CA PRO A 155 -16.99 31.88 0.94
C PRO A 155 -16.55 31.54 -0.49
N TYR A 156 -15.53 30.71 -0.66
CA TYR A 156 -15.05 30.31 -1.99
C TYR A 156 -16.07 29.41 -2.72
N LYS A 157 -16.72 28.52 -1.97
CA LYS A 157 -17.80 27.69 -2.52
C LYS A 157 -18.98 28.57 -2.96
N ALA A 158 -19.41 29.51 -2.11
CA ALA A 158 -20.49 30.43 -2.44
C ALA A 158 -20.16 31.30 -3.67
N TRP A 159 -18.92 31.80 -3.78
CA TRP A 159 -18.46 32.54 -4.94
C TRP A 159 -18.51 31.72 -6.23
N ARG A 160 -18.07 30.45 -6.18
CA ARG A 160 -18.12 29.53 -7.33
C ARG A 160 -19.56 29.20 -7.71
N ASP A 161 -20.41 28.90 -6.73
CA ASP A 161 -21.80 28.52 -6.94
C ASP A 161 -22.64 29.70 -7.48
N ALA A 162 -22.25 30.94 -7.16
CA ALA A 162 -22.87 32.16 -7.69
C ALA A 162 -22.50 32.49 -9.14
N GLN A 163 -21.57 31.75 -9.75
CA GLN A 163 -21.23 31.94 -11.17
C GLN A 163 -22.37 31.46 -12.07
N ASP A 164 -22.47 32.06 -13.25
CA ASP A 164 -23.43 31.64 -14.25
C ASP A 164 -22.97 30.36 -14.96
N TRP A 165 -23.61 29.24 -14.61
CA TRP A 165 -23.29 27.89 -15.11
C TRP A 165 -24.29 27.38 -16.15
N ARG A 166 -24.87 28.26 -16.98
CA ARG A 166 -25.78 27.86 -18.05
C ARG A 166 -25.19 26.78 -18.98
N PRO A 167 -25.98 25.85 -19.53
CA PRO A 167 -25.48 24.89 -20.52
C PRO A 167 -24.74 25.56 -21.68
N PHE A 168 -23.67 24.92 -22.19
CA PHE A 168 -22.92 25.46 -23.34
C PHE A 168 -23.79 25.67 -24.60
N SER A 169 -24.88 24.92 -24.73
CA SER A 169 -25.86 25.07 -25.81
C SER A 169 -26.58 26.41 -25.83
N GLU A 170 -26.57 27.17 -24.72
CA GLU A 170 -27.18 28.49 -24.61
C GLU A 170 -26.25 29.62 -25.07
N PHE A 171 -24.99 29.31 -25.41
CA PHE A 171 -24.02 30.29 -25.90
C PHE A 171 -23.91 30.25 -27.44
N PRO A 172 -23.72 31.39 -28.11
CA PRO A 172 -23.33 31.43 -29.51
C PRO A 172 -22.06 30.61 -29.76
N ARG A 173 -21.94 29.95 -30.92
CA ARG A 173 -20.83 29.00 -31.20
C ARG A 173 -19.46 29.65 -31.04
N GLU A 174 -19.33 30.90 -31.47
CA GLU A 174 -18.13 31.72 -31.37
C GLU A 174 -17.73 32.04 -29.92
N MET A 175 -18.68 32.01 -28.97
CA MET A 175 -18.43 32.28 -27.55
C MET A 175 -18.13 31.02 -26.73
N VAL A 176 -18.39 29.82 -27.26
CA VAL A 176 -18.23 28.56 -26.49
C VAL A 176 -16.79 28.39 -25.99
N LYS A 177 -15.79 28.73 -26.80
CA LYS A 177 -14.37 28.65 -26.42
C LYS A 177 -14.03 29.62 -25.28
N GLN A 178 -14.53 30.85 -25.38
CA GLN A 178 -14.34 31.87 -24.35
C GLN A 178 -15.00 31.47 -23.04
N GLU A 179 -16.21 30.90 -23.09
CA GLU A 179 -16.92 30.42 -21.92
C GLU A 179 -16.21 29.21 -21.29
N ALA A 180 -15.71 28.27 -22.10
CA ALA A 180 -14.93 27.13 -21.61
C ALA A 180 -13.67 27.59 -20.88
N TYR A 181 -12.93 28.55 -21.46
CA TYR A 181 -11.77 29.17 -20.83
C TYR A 181 -12.12 29.85 -19.49
N ARG A 182 -13.19 30.67 -19.47
CA ARG A 182 -13.67 31.34 -18.24
C ARG A 182 -14.01 30.34 -17.13
N ARG A 183 -14.73 29.27 -17.46
CA ARG A 183 -15.10 28.22 -16.49
C ARG A 183 -13.90 27.51 -15.92
N ASP A 184 -12.88 27.29 -16.74
CA ASP A 184 -11.64 26.64 -16.32
C ASP A 184 -10.82 27.56 -15.39
N GLN A 185 -10.77 28.86 -15.68
CA GLN A 185 -10.19 29.87 -14.76
C GLN A 185 -10.88 29.85 -13.40
N VAL A 186 -12.22 29.94 -13.38
CA VAL A 186 -13.01 29.91 -12.14
C VAL A 186 -12.79 28.61 -11.36
N THR A 187 -12.79 27.47 -12.06
CA THR A 187 -12.59 26.16 -11.43
C THR A 187 -11.18 26.03 -10.86
N SER A 188 -10.17 26.49 -11.60
CA SER A 188 -8.78 26.47 -11.16
C SER A 188 -8.54 27.35 -9.93
N GLU A 189 -9.12 28.55 -9.92
CA GLU A 189 -9.07 29.44 -8.76
C GLU A 189 -9.75 28.80 -7.54
N TYR A 190 -10.97 28.27 -7.71
CA TYR A 190 -11.67 27.58 -6.61
C TYR A 190 -10.86 26.41 -6.06
N LEU A 191 -10.31 25.55 -6.93
CA LEU A 191 -9.55 24.38 -6.50
C LEU A 191 -8.23 24.77 -5.83
N THR A 192 -7.59 25.85 -6.27
CA THR A 192 -6.41 26.41 -5.61
C THR A 192 -6.74 26.88 -4.20
N ARG A 193 -7.84 27.65 -4.02
CA ARG A 193 -8.30 28.08 -2.70
C ARG A 193 -8.73 26.90 -1.82
N ALA A 194 -9.41 25.92 -2.39
CA ALA A 194 -9.81 24.71 -1.69
C ALA A 194 -8.59 23.89 -1.21
N ALA A 195 -7.52 23.83 -2.01
CA ALA A 195 -6.26 23.20 -1.63
C ALA A 195 -5.56 23.97 -0.49
N GLU A 196 -5.52 25.31 -0.56
CA GLU A 196 -4.99 26.15 0.53
C GLU A 196 -5.72 25.89 1.86
N VAL A 197 -7.06 25.89 1.85
CA VAL A 197 -7.88 25.60 3.03
C VAL A 197 -7.74 24.14 3.47
N GLY A 198 -7.63 23.20 2.53
CA GLY A 198 -7.34 21.78 2.81
C GLY A 198 -5.99 21.59 3.51
N ASN A 199 -4.98 22.37 3.13
CA ASN A 199 -3.67 22.34 3.79
C ASN A 199 -3.73 22.87 5.23
N VAL A 200 -4.62 23.82 5.53
CA VAL A 200 -4.91 24.24 6.91
C VAL A 200 -5.54 23.10 7.71
N LEU A 201 -6.51 22.39 7.14
CA LEU A 201 -7.10 21.20 7.77
C LEU A 201 -6.02 20.15 8.07
N ASN A 202 -5.19 19.81 7.09
CA ASN A 202 -4.14 18.78 7.25
C ASN A 202 -3.11 19.16 8.31
N LYS A 203 -2.74 20.44 8.43
CA LYS A 203 -1.89 20.93 9.53
C LYS A 203 -2.57 20.79 10.89
N CYS A 204 -3.84 21.15 10.96
CA CYS A 204 -4.63 21.08 12.19
C CYS A 204 -4.76 19.63 12.67
N THR A 205 -5.16 18.71 11.79
CA THR A 205 -5.30 17.29 12.14
C THR A 205 -3.96 16.66 12.48
N PHE A 206 -2.90 16.95 11.74
CA PHE A 206 -1.54 16.47 12.05
C PHE A 206 -1.09 16.86 13.47
N ALA A 207 -1.41 18.08 13.92
CA ALA A 207 -1.06 18.52 15.28
C ALA A 207 -1.75 17.69 16.38
N LEU A 208 -2.91 17.07 16.08
CA LEU A 208 -3.65 16.23 17.03
C LEU A 208 -2.95 14.90 17.33
N ILE A 209 -2.02 14.43 16.48
CA ILE A 209 -1.29 13.18 16.69
C ILE A 209 -0.58 13.17 18.06
N ARG A 210 -0.03 14.31 18.48
CA ARG A 210 0.64 14.45 19.78
C ARG A 210 -0.31 14.28 20.98
N SER A 211 -1.61 14.40 20.77
CA SER A 211 -2.63 14.25 21.82
C SER A 211 -3.13 12.83 22.00
N ILE A 212 -2.73 11.90 21.13
CA ILE A 212 -3.14 10.49 21.15
C ILE A 212 -1.93 9.56 21.26
N PRO A 213 -2.11 8.31 21.73
CA PRO A 213 -1.06 7.30 21.64
C PRO A 213 -0.60 7.10 20.20
N HIS A 214 0.70 7.23 19.97
CA HIS A 214 1.33 7.13 18.65
C HIS A 214 2.68 6.41 18.74
N LEU A 215 3.06 5.79 17.63
CA LEU A 215 4.37 5.16 17.41
C LEU A 215 5.32 6.18 16.77
N SER A 216 6.63 5.98 16.92
CA SER A 216 7.61 6.91 16.36
C SER A 216 7.53 6.99 14.83
N ARG A 217 7.38 8.22 14.32
CA ARG A 217 7.48 8.56 12.89
C ARG A 217 8.26 9.87 12.74
N PRO A 218 9.61 9.84 12.75
CA PRO A 218 10.43 11.06 12.78
C PRO A 218 10.27 11.92 11.52
N ASP A 219 10.01 11.29 10.38
CA ASP A 219 9.84 11.98 9.08
C ASP A 219 8.37 12.35 8.79
N ALA A 220 7.46 12.10 9.73
CA ALA A 220 6.05 12.41 9.54
C ALA A 220 5.82 13.91 9.37
N LYS A 221 4.98 14.26 8.39
CA LYS A 221 4.63 15.64 8.07
C LYS A 221 3.17 15.73 7.61
N PRO A 222 2.53 16.91 7.73
CA PRO A 222 1.24 17.14 7.11
C PRO A 222 1.33 16.89 5.60
N ILE A 223 0.32 16.24 5.04
CA ILE A 223 0.20 16.08 3.59
C ILE A 223 -0.25 17.41 3.00
N PHE A 224 0.46 17.89 1.98
CA PHE A 224 0.11 19.11 1.27
C PHE A 224 -0.46 18.79 -0.11
N LEU A 225 -1.64 19.34 -0.38
CA LEU A 225 -2.26 19.32 -1.70
C LEU A 225 -1.57 20.40 -2.56
N PRO A 226 -1.02 20.04 -3.73
CA PRO A 226 -0.47 21.02 -4.66
C PRO A 226 -1.60 21.90 -5.24
N PRO A 227 -1.28 23.11 -5.72
CA PRO A 227 -2.24 23.91 -6.47
C PRO A 227 -2.68 23.15 -7.73
N TYR A 228 -3.96 23.26 -8.05
CA TYR A 228 -4.52 22.66 -9.25
C TYR A 228 -4.26 23.56 -10.46
N GLU A 229 -3.87 22.96 -11.58
CA GLU A 229 -3.80 23.65 -12.86
C GLU A 229 -4.28 22.73 -13.98
N SER A 230 -5.27 23.18 -14.74
CA SER A 230 -5.82 22.43 -15.87
C SER A 230 -4.89 22.46 -17.08
N GLU A 231 -5.00 21.46 -17.96
CA GLU A 231 -4.22 21.40 -19.20
C GLU A 231 -4.56 22.55 -20.16
N GLY A 232 -5.82 23.00 -20.17
CA GLY A 232 -6.25 24.16 -20.96
C GLY A 232 -5.52 25.43 -20.52
N LEU A 233 -5.50 25.74 -19.22
CA LEU A 233 -4.80 26.91 -18.69
C LEU A 233 -3.29 26.83 -18.90
N LYS A 234 -2.69 25.64 -18.74
CA LYS A 234 -1.27 25.41 -19.09
C LYS A 234 -0.99 25.75 -20.54
N CYS A 235 -1.84 25.27 -21.46
CA CYS A 235 -1.72 25.58 -22.88
C CYS A 235 -1.80 27.09 -23.13
N VAL A 236 -2.77 27.79 -22.52
CA VAL A 236 -2.92 29.24 -22.71
C VAL A 236 -1.69 30.00 -22.24
N ARG A 237 -1.14 29.64 -21.06
CA ARG A 237 0.10 30.22 -20.55
C ARG A 237 1.27 29.99 -21.52
N ASN A 238 1.41 28.77 -22.04
CA ASN A 238 2.48 28.42 -22.96
C ASN A 238 2.35 29.08 -24.34
N ASN A 239 1.14 29.48 -24.73
CA ASN A 239 0.83 30.18 -25.99
C ASN A 239 0.67 31.70 -25.80
N GLY A 240 1.32 32.29 -24.79
CA GLY A 240 1.35 33.75 -24.61
C GLY A 240 -0.01 34.37 -24.29
N GLY A 241 -0.94 33.62 -23.70
CA GLY A 241 -2.29 34.09 -23.37
C GLY A 241 -3.34 33.84 -24.48
N ASN A 242 -2.97 33.20 -25.58
CA ASN A 242 -3.91 32.93 -26.67
C ASN A 242 -4.83 31.74 -26.35
N PHE A 243 -5.99 32.01 -25.75
CA PHE A 243 -6.95 30.95 -25.41
C PHE A 243 -7.56 30.24 -26.63
N ASN A 244 -7.67 30.92 -27.78
CA ASN A 244 -8.23 30.33 -29.01
C ASN A 244 -7.36 29.19 -29.58
N ALA A 245 -6.08 29.14 -29.21
CA ALA A 245 -5.16 28.07 -29.58
C ALA A 245 -5.36 26.80 -28.73
N CYS A 246 -6.10 26.88 -27.62
CA CYS A 246 -6.16 25.85 -26.59
C CYS A 246 -7.56 25.30 -26.31
N TYR A 247 -8.59 26.13 -26.51
CA TYR A 247 -10.01 25.77 -26.48
C TYR A 247 -10.57 25.97 -27.88
#